data_AF-A0AA38SU90-F1
#
_entry.id   AF-A0AA38SU90-F1
#
_cell.length_a   1.000
_cell.length_b   1.000
_cell.length_c   1.000
_cell.angle_alpha   90.00
_cell.angle_beta   90.00
_cell.angle_gamma   90.00
#
_symmetry.space_group_name_H-M   'P 1'
#
loop_
_entity.id
_entity.type
_entity.pdbx_description
1 polymer ?
#
loop_
_entity_poly.entity_id
_entity_poly.type
_entity_poly.pdbx_seq_one_letter_code
_entity_poly.pdbx_strand_id
1 'polypeptide(L)'
;MQMSWRGFTDLGDSAYQQLCNEITVEFNDCSKQVLELESIFLSPSYRRNDLASLLRSVQVQEKQKLHLTATIQVLKKAGRPSERLVSHEKCKYRNDDRQQHECVHVHEITEAAGTEEAEADAEYDNAMKEAIQGVQDAVTTINDHLDEVRYEIAALEADY
;
A
#
# COMPACT_ATOMS: atom_id res chain seq x y z
N MET A 1 23.93 -0.01 -33.45
CA MET A 1 22.46 0.05 -33.29
C MET A 1 22.18 0.00 -31.79
N GLN A 2 22.10 1.16 -31.13
CA GLN A 2 21.80 1.26 -29.70
C GLN A 2 20.30 1.10 -29.52
N MET A 3 19.85 -0.01 -28.92
CA MET A 3 18.48 -0.12 -28.45
C MET A 3 18.33 0.72 -27.18
N SER A 4 17.43 1.71 -27.25
CA SER A 4 17.03 2.55 -26.13
C SER A 4 16.23 1.72 -25.13
N TRP A 5 16.82 1.44 -23.97
CA TRP A 5 16.17 0.75 -22.85
C TRP A 5 15.10 1.58 -22.13
N ARG A 6 14.84 2.82 -22.56
CA ARG A 6 13.82 3.69 -21.94
C ARG A 6 12.37 3.37 -22.34
N GLY A 7 12.15 2.59 -23.40
CA GLY A 7 10.80 2.35 -23.94
C GLY A 7 10.01 1.24 -23.23
N PHE A 8 10.65 0.38 -22.43
CA PHE A 8 9.99 -0.81 -21.87
C PHE A 8 9.40 -0.60 -20.47
N THR A 9 9.86 0.40 -19.71
CA THR A 9 9.32 0.74 -18.39
C THR A 9 8.11 1.69 -18.47
N ASP A 10 8.09 2.59 -19.46
CA ASP A 10 7.09 3.65 -19.57
C ASP A 10 5.69 3.15 -20.00
N LEU A 11 5.65 2.08 -20.82
CA LEU A 11 4.40 1.43 -21.22
C LEU A 11 3.72 0.70 -20.05
N GLY A 12 4.49 0.04 -19.18
CA GLY A 12 3.98 -0.67 -18.00
C GLY A 12 3.47 0.27 -16.91
N ASP A 13 4.14 1.40 -16.69
CA ASP A 13 3.71 2.44 -15.75
C ASP A 13 2.38 3.08 -16.19
N SER A 14 2.15 3.24 -17.49
CA SER A 14 0.90 3.83 -18.02
C SER A 14 -0.34 2.93 -17.82
N ALA A 15 -0.22 1.61 -18.04
CA ALA A 15 -1.32 0.66 -17.86
C ALA A 15 -1.65 0.44 -16.39
N TYR A 16 -0.62 0.36 -15.53
CA TYR A 16 -0.80 0.30 -14.08
C TYR A 16 -1.50 1.57 -13.56
N GLN A 17 -1.07 2.75 -14.01
CA GLN A 17 -1.69 4.01 -13.60
C GLN A 17 -3.16 4.11 -14.03
N GLN A 18 -3.50 3.65 -15.25
CA GLN A 18 -4.88 3.58 -15.72
C GLN A 18 -5.72 2.67 -14.82
N LEU A 19 -5.23 1.46 -14.53
CA LEU A 19 -5.90 0.52 -13.62
C LEU A 19 -6.11 1.12 -12.22
N CYS A 20 -5.10 1.78 -11.65
CA CYS A 20 -5.23 2.46 -10.37
C CYS A 20 -6.30 3.56 -10.39
N ASN A 21 -6.35 4.35 -11.48
CA ASN A 21 -7.38 5.38 -11.63
C ASN A 21 -8.79 4.77 -11.74
N GLU A 22 -8.96 3.73 -12.55
CA GLU A 22 -10.25 3.02 -12.70
C GLU A 22 -10.72 2.45 -11.36
N ILE A 23 -9.85 1.68 -10.68
CA ILE A 23 -10.16 1.10 -9.37
C ILE A 23 -10.50 2.21 -8.35
N THR A 24 -9.78 3.34 -8.38
CA THR A 24 -10.05 4.46 -7.48
C THR A 24 -11.45 5.05 -7.72
N VAL A 25 -11.89 5.17 -8.97
CA VAL A 25 -13.24 5.66 -9.29
C VAL A 25 -14.29 4.68 -8.78
N GLU A 26 -14.18 3.40 -9.13
CA GLU A 26 -15.11 2.35 -8.69
C GLU A 26 -15.22 2.28 -7.16
N PHE A 27 -14.08 2.39 -6.47
CA PHE A 27 -14.06 2.38 -5.01
C PHE A 27 -14.75 3.61 -4.41
N ASN A 28 -14.52 4.80 -4.98
CA ASN A 28 -15.20 6.01 -4.54
C ASN A 28 -16.71 5.92 -4.73
N ASP A 29 -17.17 5.35 -5.85
CA ASP A 29 -18.60 5.22 -6.11
C ASP A 29 -19.25 4.16 -5.21
N CYS A 30 -18.56 3.06 -4.92
CA CYS A 30 -18.98 2.10 -3.89
C CYS A 30 -19.06 2.76 -2.50
N SER A 31 -18.05 3.54 -2.11
CA SER A 31 -18.03 4.26 -0.83
C SER A 31 -19.21 5.22 -0.69
N LYS A 32 -19.58 5.95 -1.75
CA LYS A 32 -20.78 6.81 -1.76
C LYS A 32 -22.06 6.01 -1.52
N GLN A 33 -22.23 4.88 -2.18
CA GLN A 33 -23.40 4.01 -1.99
C GLN A 33 -23.52 3.52 -0.54
N VAL A 34 -22.41 3.15 0.09
CA VAL A 34 -22.40 2.72 1.50
C VAL A 34 -22.77 3.89 2.44
N LEU A 35 -22.29 5.11 2.17
CA LEU A 35 -22.64 6.30 2.95
C LEU A 35 -24.12 6.69 2.80
N GLU A 36 -24.69 6.48 1.62
CA GLU A 36 -26.12 6.66 1.39
C GLU A 36 -26.93 5.64 2.19
N LEU A 37 -26.54 4.36 2.18
CA LEU A 37 -27.16 3.31 2.99
C LEU A 37 -27.06 3.59 4.50
N GLU A 38 -25.89 4.04 4.97
CA GLU A 38 -25.71 4.48 6.36
C GLU A 38 -26.71 5.59 6.72
N SER A 39 -26.87 6.58 5.84
CA SER A 39 -27.81 7.68 6.04
C SER A 39 -29.27 7.22 6.07
N ILE A 40 -29.63 6.22 5.26
CA ILE A 40 -30.96 5.61 5.26
C ILE A 40 -31.22 4.91 6.60
N PHE A 41 -30.26 4.12 7.10
CA PHE A 41 -30.40 3.43 8.38
C PHE A 41 -30.52 4.37 9.57
N LEU A 42 -29.83 5.51 9.53
CA LEU A 42 -29.95 6.57 10.54
C LEU A 42 -31.27 7.34 10.48
N SER A 43 -32.00 7.26 9.35
CA SER A 43 -33.23 8.01 9.20
C SER A 43 -34.31 7.58 10.20
N PRO A 44 -35.23 8.49 10.59
CA PRO A 44 -36.28 8.19 11.57
C PRO A 44 -37.23 7.06 11.19
N SER A 45 -37.26 6.70 9.90
CA SER A 45 -38.06 5.62 9.34
C SER A 45 -37.50 4.24 9.66
N TYR A 46 -36.16 4.10 9.75
CA TYR A 46 -35.49 2.82 10.02
C TYR A 46 -34.91 2.77 11.44
N ARG A 47 -34.25 3.83 11.90
CA ARG A 47 -33.59 3.94 13.21
C ARG A 47 -32.64 2.77 13.55
N ARG A 48 -32.04 2.16 12.52
CA ARG A 48 -31.07 1.07 12.65
C ARG A 48 -29.66 1.62 12.85
N ASN A 49 -29.46 2.25 14.01
CA ASN A 49 -28.19 2.85 14.40
C ASN A 49 -27.07 1.80 14.50
N ASP A 50 -27.43 0.58 14.85
CA ASP A 50 -26.58 -0.61 14.86
C ASP A 50 -26.02 -0.91 13.46
N LEU A 51 -26.88 -1.09 12.45
CA LEU A 51 -26.45 -1.33 11.06
C LEU A 51 -25.65 -0.15 10.49
N ALA A 52 -26.07 1.08 10.78
CA ALA A 52 -25.31 2.27 10.40
C ALA A 52 -23.90 2.26 11.01
N SER A 53 -23.78 1.88 12.28
CA SER A 53 -22.47 1.76 12.95
C SER A 53 -21.61 0.67 12.33
N LEU A 54 -22.18 -0.47 11.93
CA LEU A 54 -21.44 -1.54 11.25
C LEU A 54 -20.92 -1.07 9.89
N LEU A 55 -21.75 -0.41 9.07
CA LEU A 55 -21.33 0.15 7.79
C LEU A 55 -20.23 1.21 7.97
N ARG A 56 -20.34 2.06 9.00
CA ARG A 56 -19.30 3.04 9.34
C ARG A 56 -17.99 2.35 9.70
N SER A 57 -18.03 1.30 10.51
CA SER A 57 -16.85 0.51 10.89
C SER A 57 -16.20 -0.16 9.66
N VAL A 58 -17.00 -0.73 8.76
CA VAL A 58 -16.50 -1.28 7.48
C VAL A 58 -15.78 -0.20 6.67
N GLN A 59 -16.37 1.00 6.50
CA GLN A 59 -15.74 2.11 5.78
C GLN A 59 -14.40 2.55 6.40
N VAL A 60 -14.32 2.60 7.73
CA VAL A 60 -13.07 2.93 8.44
C VAL A 60 -12.00 1.89 8.18
N GLN A 61 -12.34 0.60 8.28
CA GLN A 61 -11.39 -0.48 8.05
C GLN A 61 -10.96 -0.57 6.59
N GLU A 62 -11.87 -0.36 5.65
CA GLU A 62 -11.57 -0.31 4.22
C GLU A 62 -10.61 0.83 3.89
N LYS A 63 -10.82 2.02 4.45
CA LYS A 63 -9.89 3.15 4.33
C LYS A 63 -8.50 2.82 4.90
N GLN A 64 -8.44 2.17 6.07
CA GLN A 64 -7.19 1.76 6.68
C GLN A 64 -6.46 0.71 5.83
N LYS A 65 -7.18 -0.29 5.31
CA LYS A 65 -6.66 -1.32 4.40
C LYS A 65 -6.05 -0.69 3.15
N LEU A 66 -6.72 0.28 2.54
CA LEU A 66 -6.20 1.02 1.38
C LEU A 66 -4.92 1.79 1.71
N HIS A 67 -4.90 2.51 2.82
CA HIS A 67 -3.73 3.27 3.26
C HIS A 67 -2.51 2.34 3.46
N LEU A 68 -2.69 1.23 4.19
CA LEU A 68 -1.62 0.25 4.41
C LEU A 68 -1.16 -0.42 3.11
N THR A 69 -2.09 -0.71 2.20
CA THR A 69 -1.75 -1.25 0.86
C THR A 69 -0.89 -0.26 0.08
N ALA A 70 -1.22 1.04 0.11
CA ALA A 70 -0.40 2.08 -0.51
C ALA A 70 0.99 2.18 0.16
N THR A 71 1.06 2.10 1.50
CA THR A 71 2.33 2.06 2.23
C THR A 71 3.20 0.89 1.78
N ILE A 72 2.66 -0.32 1.65
CA ILE A 72 3.39 -1.49 1.13
C ILE A 72 3.94 -1.21 -0.28
N GLN A 73 3.15 -0.61 -1.17
CA GLN A 73 3.60 -0.28 -2.52
C GLN A 73 4.73 0.75 -2.51
N VAL A 74 4.63 1.79 -1.67
CA VAL A 74 5.69 2.80 -1.51
C VAL A 74 6.96 2.16 -0.97
N LEU A 75 6.86 1.30 0.05
CA LEU A 75 8.01 0.57 0.60
C LEU A 75 8.65 -0.32 -0.47
N LYS A 76 7.86 -1.14 -1.18
CA LYS A 76 8.36 -1.99 -2.27
C LYS A 76 9.06 -1.20 -3.37
N LYS A 77 8.52 -0.03 -3.72
CA LYS A 77 9.12 0.86 -4.73
C LYS A 77 10.41 1.51 -4.23
N ALA A 78 10.47 1.89 -2.95
CA ALA A 78 11.69 2.39 -2.33
C ALA A 78 12.77 1.30 -2.26
N GLY A 79 12.37 0.04 -2.11
CA GLY A 79 13.27 -1.10 -2.00
C GLY A 79 13.96 -1.17 -0.64
N ARG A 80 14.43 -2.37 -0.30
CA ARG A 80 15.22 -2.62 0.91
C ARG A 80 16.54 -1.83 0.82
N PRO A 81 16.94 -1.05 1.84
CA PRO A 81 18.11 -0.17 1.77
C PRO A 81 19.38 -0.83 1.22
N SER A 82 19.72 -2.03 1.72
CA SER A 82 20.88 -2.80 1.26
C SER A 82 20.78 -3.35 -0.18
N GLU A 83 19.58 -3.45 -0.76
CA GLU A 83 19.34 -3.96 -2.11
C GLU A 83 19.21 -2.83 -3.15
N ARG A 84 19.22 -1.57 -2.72
CA ARG A 84 19.07 -0.42 -3.63
C ARG A 84 20.25 -0.35 -4.57
N LEU A 85 19.95 -0.16 -5.87
CA LEU A 85 20.97 0.04 -6.88
C LEU A 85 21.77 1.30 -6.57
N VAL A 86 23.08 1.11 -6.56
CA VAL A 86 24.03 2.18 -6.29
C VAL A 86 24.28 2.96 -7.59
N SER A 87 24.00 4.27 -7.58
CA SER A 87 24.26 5.12 -8.76
C SER A 87 25.75 5.46 -8.87
N HIS A 88 26.37 5.07 -9.99
CA HIS A 88 27.75 5.43 -10.33
C HIS A 88 27.87 6.74 -11.14
N GLU A 89 26.79 7.52 -11.29
CA GLU A 89 26.81 8.76 -12.09
C GLU A 89 27.79 9.82 -11.57
N LYS A 90 28.16 9.74 -10.28
CA LYS A 90 29.12 10.64 -9.64
C LYS A 90 30.52 10.03 -9.49
N CYS A 91 30.75 8.83 -9.99
CA CYS A 91 32.08 8.23 -9.95
C CYS A 91 33.05 8.99 -10.85
N LYS A 92 34.25 9.24 -10.32
CA LYS A 92 35.35 9.82 -11.10
C LYS A 92 36.21 8.69 -11.64
N TYR A 93 36.40 8.68 -12.96
CA TYR A 93 37.39 7.82 -13.61
C TYR A 93 38.73 8.58 -13.63
N ARG A 94 39.82 7.94 -13.19
CA ARG A 94 41.16 8.49 -13.37
C ARG A 94 41.58 8.27 -14.82
N ASN A 95 41.92 9.36 -15.52
CA ASN A 95 42.63 9.48 -16.82
C ASN A 95 42.57 8.28 -17.78
N ASP A 96 41.88 8.44 -18.92
CA ASP A 96 41.90 7.69 -20.20
C ASP A 96 41.87 6.14 -20.23
N ASP A 97 42.17 5.44 -19.14
CA ASP A 97 42.09 4.00 -19.01
C ASP A 97 40.74 3.62 -18.40
N ARG A 98 39.81 3.12 -19.23
CA ARG A 98 38.45 2.68 -18.85
C ARG A 98 38.40 1.54 -17.82
N GLN A 99 39.54 1.12 -17.29
CA GLN A 99 39.71 -0.03 -16.40
C GLN A 99 39.96 0.37 -14.94
N GLN A 100 40.23 1.64 -14.64
CA GLN A 100 40.52 2.10 -13.27
C GLN A 100 39.49 3.14 -12.81
N HIS A 101 38.38 2.65 -12.25
CA HIS A 101 37.40 3.50 -11.57
C HIS A 101 37.63 3.45 -10.07
N GLU A 102 37.70 4.60 -9.42
CA GLU A 102 37.63 4.68 -7.97
C GLU A 102 36.16 4.81 -7.61
N CYS A 103 35.57 3.69 -7.21
CA CYS A 103 34.17 3.70 -6.81
C CYS A 103 34.04 4.51 -5.52
N VAL A 104 33.31 5.63 -5.56
CA VAL A 104 33.04 6.40 -4.33
C VAL A 104 32.32 5.52 -3.30
N HIS A 105 31.58 4.51 -3.75
CA HIS A 105 30.85 3.56 -2.92
C HIS A 105 31.69 2.43 -2.34
N VAL A 106 32.95 2.27 -2.80
CA VAL A 106 33.91 1.33 -2.21
C VAL A 106 34.70 2.13 -1.18
N HIS A 107 34.08 2.30 -0.01
CA HIS A 107 34.71 2.84 1.20
C HIS A 107 35.11 1.68 2.12
N GLU A 108 36.03 1.92 3.06
CA GLU A 108 36.22 0.99 4.17
C GLU A 108 34.88 0.79 4.91
N ILE A 109 34.45 -0.47 5.03
CA ILE A 109 33.28 -0.82 5.83
C ILE A 109 33.68 -0.59 7.29
N THR A 110 33.24 0.54 7.83
CA THR A 110 33.39 0.84 9.25
C THR A 110 32.25 0.18 10.02
N GLU A 111 32.49 -0.20 11.28
CA GLU A 111 31.43 -0.73 12.16
C GLU A 111 30.23 0.22 12.25
N ALA A 112 30.47 1.53 12.28
CA ALA A 112 29.43 2.55 12.32
C ALA A 112 28.55 2.52 11.06
N ALA A 113 29.16 2.50 9.86
CA ALA A 113 28.42 2.45 8.60
C ALA A 113 27.64 1.12 8.43
N GLY A 114 28.23 -0.01 8.85
CA GLY A 114 27.55 -1.29 8.81
C GLY A 114 26.39 -1.39 9.80
N THR A 115 26.49 -0.74 10.97
CA THR A 115 25.41 -0.69 11.96
C THR A 115 24.24 0.17 11.46
N GLU A 116 24.52 1.34 10.88
CA GLU A 116 23.50 2.22 10.31
C GLU A 116 22.71 1.53 9.18
N GLU A 117 23.39 0.81 8.29
CA GLU A 117 22.73 0.06 7.22
C GLU A 117 21.85 -1.08 7.75
N ALA A 118 22.34 -1.81 8.77
CA ALA A 118 21.57 -2.88 9.41
C ALA A 118 20.32 -2.35 10.14
N GLU A 119 20.42 -1.18 10.79
CA GLU A 119 19.27 -0.50 11.42
C GLU A 119 18.24 -0.07 10.38
N ALA A 120 18.67 0.54 9.27
CA ALA A 120 17.78 0.94 8.19
C ALA A 120 17.04 -0.25 7.55
N ASP A 121 17.73 -1.37 7.36
CA ASP A 121 17.14 -2.63 6.90
C ASP A 121 16.10 -3.17 7.89
N ALA A 122 16.41 -3.17 9.19
CA ALA A 122 15.50 -3.62 10.23
C ALA A 122 14.24 -2.75 10.33
N GLU A 123 14.37 -1.43 10.20
CA GLU A 123 13.24 -0.51 10.15
C GLU A 123 12.34 -0.78 8.93
N TYR A 124 12.95 -0.98 7.76
CA TYR A 124 12.22 -1.34 6.54
C TYR A 124 11.46 -2.66 6.70
N ASP A 125 12.13 -3.70 7.19
CA ASP A 125 11.55 -5.03 7.37
C ASP A 125 10.40 -4.99 8.39
N ASN A 126 10.56 -4.22 9.48
CA ASN A 126 9.51 -4.04 10.48
C ASN A 126 8.30 -3.27 9.90
N ALA A 127 8.53 -2.15 9.21
CA ALA A 127 7.46 -1.36 8.59
C ALA A 127 6.69 -2.18 7.55
N MET A 128 7.38 -2.99 6.75
CA MET A 128 6.76 -3.90 5.78
C MET A 128 5.88 -4.93 6.49
N LYS A 129 6.39 -5.55 7.56
CA LYS A 129 5.66 -6.55 8.34
C LYS A 129 4.42 -5.95 9.01
N GLU A 130 4.55 -4.80 9.66
CA GLU A 130 3.43 -4.10 10.31
C GLU A 130 2.35 -3.73 9.29
N ALA A 131 2.73 -3.23 8.11
CA ALA A 131 1.77 -2.89 7.08
C ALA A 131 1.03 -4.13 6.54
N ILE A 132 1.73 -5.25 6.33
CA ILE A 132 1.11 -6.52 5.90
C ILE A 132 0.15 -7.05 6.97
N GLN A 133 0.58 -7.06 8.24
CA GLN A 133 -0.26 -7.51 9.34
C GLN A 133 -1.51 -6.64 9.45
N GLY A 134 -1.36 -5.32 9.40
CA GLY A 134 -2.49 -4.40 9.47
C GLY A 134 -3.49 -4.57 8.32
N VAL A 135 -3.04 -4.96 7.11
CA VAL A 135 -3.95 -5.31 6.01
C VAL A 135 -4.74 -6.58 6.34
N GLN A 136 -4.09 -7.61 6.89
CA GLN A 136 -4.76 -8.85 7.29
C GLN A 136 -5.77 -8.63 8.42
N ASP A 137 -5.40 -7.83 9.41
CA ASP A 137 -6.28 -7.46 10.52
C ASP A 137 -7.50 -6.70 10.01
N ALA A 138 -7.29 -5.68 9.15
CA ALA A 138 -8.39 -4.92 8.56
C ALA A 138 -9.34 -5.83 7.75
N VAL A 139 -8.81 -6.75 6.94
CA VAL A 139 -9.61 -7.72 6.17
C VAL A 139 -10.44 -8.61 7.10
N THR A 140 -9.85 -9.11 8.18
CA THR A 140 -10.54 -9.95 9.17
C THR A 140 -11.68 -9.17 9.80
N THR A 141 -11.39 -7.97 10.30
CA THR A 141 -12.40 -7.10 10.92
C THR A 141 -13.50 -6.67 9.94
N ILE A 142 -13.19 -6.45 8.66
CA ILE A 142 -14.21 -6.16 7.63
C ILE A 142 -15.15 -7.36 7.48
N ASN A 143 -14.61 -8.58 7.36
CA ASN A 143 -15.42 -9.78 7.21
C ASN A 143 -16.31 -10.02 8.44
N ASP A 144 -15.78 -9.81 9.65
CA ASP A 144 -16.57 -9.94 10.89
C ASP A 144 -17.77 -8.98 10.89
N HIS A 145 -17.56 -7.70 10.56
CA HIS A 145 -18.66 -6.73 10.47
C HIS A 145 -19.65 -7.07 9.35
N LEU A 146 -19.19 -7.57 8.20
CA LEU A 146 -20.08 -7.99 7.11
C LEU A 146 -20.91 -9.21 7.51
N ASP A 147 -20.35 -10.14 8.27
CA ASP A 147 -21.11 -11.26 8.81
C ASP A 147 -22.17 -10.79 9.82
N GLU A 148 -21.85 -9.83 10.69
CA GLU A 148 -22.85 -9.20 11.57
C GLU A 148 -24.00 -8.54 10.78
N VAL A 149 -23.68 -7.79 9.72
CA VAL A 149 -24.72 -7.22 8.82
C VAL A 149 -25.58 -8.32 8.21
N ARG A 150 -24.99 -9.45 7.78
CA ARG A 150 -25.73 -10.58 7.21
C ARG A 150 -26.65 -11.25 8.24
N TYR A 151 -26.20 -11.39 9.49
CA TYR A 151 -27.03 -11.90 10.58
C TYR A 151 -28.23 -11.00 10.84
N GLU A 152 -28.02 -9.68 10.89
CA GLU A 152 -29.09 -8.71 11.10
C GLU A 152 -30.12 -8.67 9.97
N ILE A 153 -29.67 -8.82 8.72
CA ILE A 153 -30.59 -8.96 7.57
C ILE A 153 -31.41 -10.23 7.70
N ALA A 154 -30.78 -11.37 8.01
CA ALA A 154 -31.48 -12.64 8.17
C ALA A 154 -32.51 -12.61 9.30
N ALA A 155 -32.21 -11.92 10.41
CA ALA A 155 -33.15 -11.73 11.50
C ALA A 155 -34.38 -10.93 11.06
N LEU A 156 -34.18 -9.84 10.30
CA LEU A 156 -35.29 -9.05 9.75
C LEU A 156 -36.16 -9.84 8.77
N GLU A 157 -35.56 -10.71 7.95
CA GLU A 157 -36.29 -11.55 6.99
C GLU A 157 -37.09 -12.66 7.69
N ALA A 158 -36.62 -13.16 8.83
CA ALA A 158 -37.32 -14.19 9.61
C ALA A 158 -38.56 -13.66 10.36
N ASP A 159 -38.61 -12.35 10.61
CA ASP A 159 -39.74 -11.66 11.27
C ASP A 159 -40.87 -11.27 10.29
N TYR A 160 -40.72 -11.60 8.99
CA TYR A 160 -41.69 -11.38 7.91
C TYR A 160 -42.37 -12.69 7.46
#